data_AF-A0A4P7LC30-F1
#
_entry.id   AF-A0A4P7LC30-F1
#
_cell.length_a   1.000
_cell.length_b   1.000
_cell.length_c   1.000
_cell.angle_alpha   90.00
_cell.angle_beta   90.00
_cell.angle_gamma   90.00
#
_symmetry.space_group_name_H-M   'P 1'
#
loop_
_entity.id
_entity.type
_entity.pdbx_description
1 polymer ?
#
loop_
_entity_poly.entity_id
_entity_poly.type
_entity_poly.pdbx_seq_one_letter_code
_entity_poly.pdbx_strand_id
1 'polypeptide(L)'
;MQHSKVFARPDLDRYFASYVGMEGGNPKAPVWICDRSPACSEPLVAPLQPRMAPPAWDAVFRHQYREDMGKWFGHQCMARIMAAARAEALRVRLGDNDWEQYYRRHLYSPRGAEFRLSLFPLPAHVDGRTTWSKAFRGQPELIPQSRYLDLCRHGERFRFLAKTRARWRPKVVICLSHRHADEYIEAFSLGGLASEEHALQPADQVRRLRLFTKDGTTWIICPAIGGSAGMTSQVQLDAFGKFLGMRLAESDFKHCAELDAVDDGAPARAERLPERCETRRLPAEAGGSRPVERVRPMFPANEPARAGNCESLV
;
A
#
# COMPACT_ATOMS: atom_id res chain seq x y z
N MET A 1 9.95 30.43 10.49
CA MET A 1 10.58 29.71 9.37
C MET A 1 11.50 28.66 9.98
N GLN A 2 11.09 27.39 10.02
CA GLN A 2 11.96 26.32 10.52
C GLN A 2 13.00 26.02 9.44
N HIS A 3 14.29 26.10 9.78
CA HIS A 3 15.38 25.69 8.91
C HIS A 3 15.16 24.21 8.53
N SER A 4 14.79 23.95 7.28
CA SER A 4 14.77 22.58 6.76
C SER A 4 16.21 22.08 6.79
N LYS A 5 16.53 21.23 7.76
CA LYS A 5 17.85 20.63 7.88
C LYS A 5 18.14 19.88 6.58
N VAL A 6 19.23 20.21 5.91
CA VAL A 6 19.67 19.48 4.73
C VAL A 6 20.09 18.08 5.18
N PHE A 7 19.45 17.05 4.62
CA PHE A 7 19.78 15.66 4.95
C PHE A 7 20.93 15.18 4.08
N ALA A 8 21.93 14.54 4.69
CA ALA A 8 23.03 13.96 3.96
C ALA A 8 22.58 12.69 3.23
N ARG A 9 23.22 12.39 2.09
CA ARG A 9 22.94 11.18 1.30
C ARG A 9 22.92 9.89 2.12
N PRO A 10 23.90 9.61 3.01
CA PRO A 10 23.90 8.37 3.78
C PRO A 10 22.73 8.27 4.77
N ASP A 11 22.26 9.39 5.30
CA ASP A 11 21.12 9.42 6.22
C ASP A 11 19.82 9.10 5.48
N LEU A 12 19.64 9.69 4.29
CA LEU A 12 18.51 9.41 3.41
C LEU A 12 18.51 7.95 2.94
N ASP A 13 19.66 7.44 2.53
CA ASP A 13 19.79 6.06 2.04
C ASP A 13 19.41 5.04 3.14
N ARG A 14 19.93 5.22 4.35
CA ARG A 14 19.57 4.40 5.51
C ARG A 14 18.09 4.53 5.87
N TYR A 15 17.53 5.74 5.81
CA TYR A 15 16.12 5.98 6.09
C TYR A 15 15.21 5.30 5.06
N PHE A 16 15.55 5.37 3.77
CA PHE A 16 14.81 4.75 2.69
C PHE A 16 14.96 3.23 2.65
N ALA A 17 16.07 2.68 3.13
CA ALA A 17 16.28 1.25 3.35
C ALA A 17 15.50 0.69 4.56
N SER A 18 14.22 0.99 4.64
CA SER A 18 13.33 0.64 5.75
C SER A 18 11.87 0.55 5.30
N TYR A 19 10.93 0.27 6.21
CA TYR A 19 9.49 0.21 5.88
C TYR A 19 8.81 1.58 5.70
N VAL A 20 9.58 2.67 5.56
CA VAL A 20 9.04 4.00 5.23
C VAL A 20 8.31 3.97 3.88
N GLY A 21 7.18 4.68 3.81
CA GLY A 21 6.32 4.77 2.62
C GLY A 21 5.56 3.48 2.30
N MET A 22 5.58 2.49 3.19
CA MET A 22 4.76 1.29 3.07
C MET A 22 3.51 1.42 3.94
N GLU A 23 2.39 0.90 3.45
CA GLU A 23 1.12 0.91 4.18
C GLU A 23 1.04 -0.24 5.20
N GLY A 24 1.72 -1.35 4.93
CA GLY A 24 1.87 -2.44 5.88
C GLY A 24 0.93 -3.62 5.66
N GLY A 25 0.61 -4.32 6.75
CA GLY A 25 -0.17 -5.57 6.73
C GLY A 25 0.62 -6.72 7.35
N ASN A 26 0.35 -7.94 6.90
CA ASN A 26 1.07 -9.11 7.39
C ASN A 26 2.29 -9.40 6.50
N PRO A 27 3.55 -9.15 6.91
CA PRO A 27 4.70 -9.41 6.04
C PRO A 27 4.86 -10.89 5.65
N LYS A 28 4.30 -11.84 6.41
CA LYS A 28 4.25 -13.28 6.07
C LYS A 28 3.11 -13.64 5.11
N ALA A 29 2.34 -12.66 4.66
CA ALA A 29 1.24 -12.84 3.74
C ALA A 29 1.69 -13.54 2.45
N PRO A 30 0.86 -14.43 1.90
CA PRO A 30 1.12 -15.06 0.61
C PRO A 30 1.03 -14.05 -0.55
N VAL A 31 0.23 -12.98 -0.40
CA VAL A 31 0.04 -11.96 -1.43
C VAL A 31 0.66 -10.64 -0.97
N TRP A 32 1.63 -10.16 -1.73
CA TRP A 32 2.18 -8.81 -1.59
C TRP A 32 1.63 -7.91 -2.68
N ILE A 33 1.28 -6.68 -2.33
CA ILE A 33 0.79 -5.66 -3.25
C ILE A 33 1.78 -4.52 -3.24
N CYS A 34 2.39 -4.26 -4.39
CA CYS A 34 3.46 -3.30 -4.56
C CYS A 34 3.01 -2.13 -5.43
N ASP A 35 2.75 -1.01 -4.78
CA ASP A 35 2.61 0.29 -5.46
C ASP A 35 3.99 0.79 -5.90
N ARG A 36 3.99 1.74 -6.84
CA ARG A 36 5.22 2.47 -7.19
C ARG A 36 5.65 3.36 -6.03
N SER A 37 4.71 4.14 -5.50
CA SER A 37 4.93 5.14 -4.45
C SER A 37 3.71 5.19 -3.54
N PRO A 38 3.85 5.60 -2.27
CA PRO A 38 2.70 5.79 -1.39
C PRO A 38 1.76 6.88 -1.90
N ALA A 39 0.49 6.78 -1.51
CA ALA A 39 -0.53 7.78 -1.84
C ALA A 39 -0.36 9.09 -1.08
N CYS A 40 0.22 9.05 0.13
CA CYS A 40 0.43 10.21 0.98
C CYS A 40 1.88 10.28 1.48
N SER A 41 2.35 11.50 1.78
CA SER A 41 3.69 11.76 2.30
C SER A 41 3.64 11.84 3.83
N GLU A 42 4.54 11.13 4.50
CA GLU A 42 4.98 11.53 5.83
C GLU A 42 6.06 12.63 5.66
N PRO A 43 6.02 13.73 6.43
CA PRO A 43 7.06 14.74 6.38
C PRO A 43 8.42 14.17 6.78
N LEU A 44 9.50 14.59 6.10
CA LEU A 44 10.87 14.28 6.51
C LEU A 44 11.24 15.12 7.74
N VAL A 45 11.22 14.51 8.92
CA VAL A 45 11.54 15.17 10.20
C VAL A 45 12.92 14.72 10.68
N ALA A 46 13.74 15.68 11.14
CA ALA A 46 15.04 15.39 11.73
C ALA A 46 14.91 15.00 13.22
N PRO A 47 15.67 14.01 13.72
CA PRO A 47 16.53 13.11 12.96
C PRO A 47 15.73 12.10 12.13
N LEU A 48 16.25 11.72 10.95
CA LEU A 48 15.64 10.64 10.15
C LEU A 48 15.78 9.32 10.91
N GLN A 49 14.64 8.71 11.24
CA GLN A 49 14.60 7.42 11.95
C GLN A 49 14.08 6.33 11.00
N PRO A 50 14.92 5.39 10.56
CA PRO A 50 14.50 4.28 9.73
C PRO A 50 13.42 3.43 10.43
N ARG A 51 12.39 3.02 9.69
CA ARG A 51 11.32 2.16 10.21
C ARG A 51 11.70 0.69 10.02
N MET A 52 12.24 0.04 11.05
CA MET A 52 12.76 -1.34 10.93
C MET A 52 11.69 -2.43 11.07
N ALA A 53 10.52 -2.10 11.60
CA ALA A 53 9.37 -3.01 11.69
C ALA A 53 8.32 -2.67 10.62
N PRO A 54 7.70 -3.67 9.95
CA PRO A 54 6.61 -3.41 9.03
C PRO A 54 5.41 -2.82 9.79
N PRO A 55 4.75 -1.78 9.27
CA PRO A 55 3.46 -1.34 9.79
C PRO A 55 2.48 -2.51 9.76
N ALA A 56 1.71 -2.69 10.82
CA ALA A 56 0.69 -3.73 10.90
C ALA A 56 -0.69 -3.14 10.62
N TRP A 57 -1.53 -3.90 9.92
CA TRP A 57 -2.97 -3.67 9.95
C TRP A 57 -3.53 -4.41 11.15
N ASP A 58 -3.77 -3.66 12.23
CA ASP A 58 -4.29 -4.18 13.48
C ASP A 58 -5.44 -3.31 14.01
N ALA A 59 -5.91 -3.60 15.22
CA ALA A 59 -6.98 -2.83 15.85
C ALA A 59 -6.62 -1.34 16.02
N VAL A 60 -5.34 -1.01 16.22
CA VAL A 60 -4.87 0.37 16.36
C VAL A 60 -4.97 1.09 15.02
N PHE A 61 -4.48 0.48 13.94
CA PHE A 61 -4.63 1.00 12.58
C PHE A 61 -6.11 1.26 12.24
N ARG A 62 -6.98 0.27 12.49
CA ARG A 62 -8.43 0.41 12.21
C ARG A 62 -9.08 1.53 13.03
N HIS A 63 -8.67 1.69 14.28
CA HIS A 63 -9.20 2.75 15.13
C HIS A 63 -8.75 4.13 14.64
N GLN A 64 -7.47 4.28 14.30
CA GLN A 64 -6.89 5.54 13.83
C GLN A 64 -7.55 6.04 12.54
N TYR A 65 -7.90 5.14 11.62
CA TYR A 65 -8.39 5.51 10.28
C TYR A 65 -9.88 5.25 10.04
N ARG A 66 -10.64 4.92 11.09
CA ARG A 66 -12.06 4.50 10.99
C ARG A 66 -12.91 5.39 10.08
N GLU A 67 -12.77 6.72 10.22
CA GLU A 67 -13.58 7.72 9.49
C GLU A 67 -13.21 7.83 8.00
N ASP A 68 -12.02 7.38 7.63
CA ASP A 68 -11.48 7.50 6.26
C ASP A 68 -11.51 6.17 5.50
N MET A 69 -11.52 5.03 6.20
CA MET A 69 -11.58 3.71 5.58
C MET A 69 -12.74 3.57 4.58
N GLY A 70 -13.90 4.20 4.81
CA GLY A 70 -15.01 4.16 3.85
C GLY A 70 -14.70 4.81 2.49
N LYS A 71 -13.66 5.65 2.40
CA LYS A 71 -13.29 6.44 1.21
C LYS A 71 -12.13 5.81 0.42
N TRP A 72 -11.51 4.77 0.94
CA TRP A 72 -10.31 4.17 0.36
C TRP A 72 -10.65 3.22 -0.79
N PHE A 73 -10.94 3.79 -1.95
CA PHE A 73 -11.30 3.03 -3.15
C PHE A 73 -10.30 1.91 -3.49
N GLY A 74 -8.99 2.18 -3.40
CA GLY A 74 -7.96 1.17 -3.66
C GLY A 74 -8.07 -0.06 -2.74
N HIS A 75 -8.38 0.15 -1.45
CA HIS A 75 -8.57 -0.94 -0.50
C HIS A 75 -9.87 -1.72 -0.74
N GLN A 76 -10.93 -1.04 -1.19
CA GLN A 76 -12.18 -1.71 -1.59
C GLN A 76 -11.95 -2.62 -2.79
N CYS A 77 -11.21 -2.15 -3.80
CA CYS A 77 -10.82 -2.98 -4.93
C CYS A 77 -9.93 -4.16 -4.50
N MET A 78 -9.00 -3.94 -3.57
CA MET A 78 -8.18 -5.02 -3.01
C MET A 78 -9.03 -6.07 -2.29
N ALA A 79 -9.96 -5.65 -1.42
CA ALA A 79 -10.86 -6.58 -0.75
C ALA A 79 -11.71 -7.39 -1.75
N ARG A 80 -12.13 -6.78 -2.86
CA ARG A 80 -12.84 -7.48 -3.92
C ARG A 80 -12.00 -8.53 -4.64
N ILE A 81 -10.77 -8.16 -5.03
CA ILE A 81 -9.80 -9.10 -5.61
C ILE A 81 -9.56 -10.26 -4.63
N MET A 82 -9.34 -9.97 -3.35
CA MET A 82 -9.00 -10.98 -2.35
C MET A 82 -10.20 -11.84 -1.94
N ALA A 83 -11.42 -11.31 -1.94
CA ALA A 83 -12.64 -12.10 -1.76
C ALA A 83 -12.84 -13.10 -2.91
N ALA A 84 -12.64 -12.67 -4.15
CA ALA A 84 -12.68 -13.56 -5.31
C ALA A 84 -11.54 -14.59 -5.29
N ALA A 85 -10.33 -14.21 -4.88
CA ALA A 85 -9.21 -15.13 -4.72
C ALA A 85 -9.46 -16.18 -3.63
N ARG A 86 -10.07 -15.77 -2.50
CA ARG A 86 -10.52 -16.68 -1.45
C ARG A 86 -11.58 -17.64 -1.95
N ALA A 87 -12.59 -17.14 -2.63
CA ALA A 87 -13.68 -17.98 -3.17
C ALA A 87 -13.13 -19.05 -4.11
N GLU A 88 -12.22 -18.68 -5.01
CA GLU A 88 -11.56 -19.60 -5.92
C GLU A 88 -10.69 -20.63 -5.17
N ALA A 89 -9.83 -20.18 -4.24
CA ALA A 89 -8.93 -21.07 -3.51
C ALA A 89 -9.68 -22.08 -2.62
N LEU A 90 -10.80 -21.66 -2.02
CA LEU A 90 -11.68 -22.51 -1.20
C LEU A 90 -12.72 -23.29 -2.03
N ARG A 91 -12.77 -23.08 -3.35
CA ARG A 91 -13.78 -23.66 -4.26
C ARG A 91 -15.22 -23.41 -3.80
N VAL A 92 -15.48 -22.22 -3.28
CA VAL A 92 -16.82 -21.77 -2.88
C VAL A 92 -17.35 -20.74 -3.87
N ARG A 93 -18.67 -20.58 -3.90
CA ARG A 93 -19.31 -19.55 -4.72
C ARG A 93 -19.01 -18.17 -4.13
N LEU A 94 -18.56 -17.25 -4.98
CA LEU A 94 -18.47 -15.83 -4.65
C LEU A 94 -19.87 -15.22 -4.61
N GLY A 95 -20.26 -14.68 -3.46
CA GLY A 95 -21.46 -13.87 -3.28
C GLY A 95 -21.24 -12.39 -3.62
N ASP A 96 -22.32 -11.68 -3.95
CA ASP A 96 -22.25 -10.28 -4.42
C ASP A 96 -21.69 -9.31 -3.35
N ASN A 97 -21.89 -9.63 -2.06
CA ASN A 97 -21.47 -8.81 -0.92
C ASN A 97 -20.22 -9.34 -0.20
N ASP A 98 -19.62 -10.44 -0.68
CA ASP A 98 -18.49 -11.10 -0.01
C ASP A 98 -17.28 -10.16 0.13
N TRP A 99 -17.09 -9.26 -0.84
CA TRP A 99 -16.01 -8.28 -0.79
C TRP A 99 -16.18 -7.28 0.35
N GLU A 100 -17.41 -6.88 0.70
CA GLU A 100 -17.66 -5.98 1.83
C GLU A 100 -17.35 -6.67 3.15
N GLN A 101 -17.75 -7.95 3.27
CA GLN A 101 -17.42 -8.77 4.42
C GLN A 101 -15.91 -8.92 4.55
N TYR A 102 -15.22 -9.24 3.45
CA TYR A 102 -13.77 -9.34 3.42
C TYR A 102 -13.09 -8.03 3.83
N TYR A 103 -13.56 -6.91 3.29
CA TYR A 103 -13.07 -5.57 3.64
C TYR A 103 -13.19 -5.27 5.14
N ARG A 104 -14.36 -5.57 5.73
CA ARG A 104 -14.65 -5.26 7.13
C ARG A 104 -14.02 -6.24 8.12
N ARG A 105 -13.86 -7.51 7.76
CA ARG A 105 -13.44 -8.56 8.71
C ARG A 105 -12.01 -9.03 8.50
N HIS A 106 -11.55 -9.15 7.26
CA HIS A 106 -10.33 -9.90 6.94
C HIS A 106 -9.19 -9.03 6.44
N LEU A 107 -9.46 -8.03 5.60
CA LEU A 107 -8.41 -7.23 4.97
C LEU A 107 -7.44 -6.65 5.99
N TYR A 108 -7.94 -6.08 7.08
CA TYR A 108 -7.12 -5.44 8.12
C TYR A 108 -6.78 -6.36 9.30
N SER A 109 -6.66 -7.67 9.04
CA SER A 109 -6.24 -8.64 10.06
C SER A 109 -4.71 -8.64 10.24
N PRO A 110 -4.19 -8.70 11.48
CA PRO A 110 -2.74 -8.86 11.71
C PRO A 110 -2.15 -10.12 11.08
N ARG A 111 -2.99 -11.13 10.84
CA ARG A 111 -2.64 -12.40 10.16
C ARG A 111 -3.28 -12.49 8.77
N GLY A 112 -3.63 -11.35 8.18
CA GLY A 112 -4.26 -11.25 6.87
C GLY A 112 -3.44 -11.91 5.76
N ALA A 113 -4.08 -12.09 4.61
CA ALA A 113 -3.45 -12.68 3.43
C ALA A 113 -2.63 -11.67 2.60
N GLU A 114 -2.57 -10.41 3.06
CA GLU A 114 -2.02 -9.28 2.32
C GLU A 114 -0.90 -8.55 3.06
N PHE A 115 0.07 -8.09 2.29
CA PHE A 115 1.06 -7.09 2.70
C PHE A 115 1.18 -6.03 1.60
N ARG A 116 1.07 -4.76 1.95
CA ARG A 116 1.17 -3.66 1.01
C ARG A 116 2.42 -2.82 1.21
N LEU A 117 3.17 -2.67 0.14
CA LEU A 117 4.43 -1.95 0.09
C LEU A 117 4.52 -1.03 -1.13
N SER A 118 5.55 -0.18 -1.16
CA SER A 118 5.85 0.73 -2.26
C SER A 118 7.29 0.54 -2.72
N LEU A 119 7.60 0.67 -4.01
CA LEU A 119 8.99 0.68 -4.48
C LEU A 119 9.75 1.88 -3.90
N PHE A 120 9.15 3.06 -4.00
CA PHE A 120 9.72 4.32 -3.60
C PHE A 120 9.08 4.81 -2.29
N PRO A 121 9.87 5.25 -1.29
CA PRO A 121 9.35 5.63 0.02
C PRO A 121 8.61 6.98 0.08
N LEU A 122 8.78 7.84 -0.93
CA LEU A 122 8.12 9.14 -1.02
C LEU A 122 7.04 9.10 -2.10
N PRO A 123 5.92 9.82 -1.92
CA PRO A 123 4.86 9.83 -2.91
C PRO A 123 5.34 10.50 -4.21
N ALA A 124 4.74 10.11 -5.33
CA ALA A 124 5.02 10.76 -6.62
C ALA A 124 4.60 12.24 -6.62
N HIS A 125 3.54 12.57 -5.86
CA HIS A 125 3.03 13.91 -5.63
C HIS A 125 2.80 14.11 -4.13
N VAL A 126 3.38 15.16 -3.54
CA VAL A 126 3.36 15.36 -2.08
C VAL A 126 1.96 15.71 -1.55
N ASP A 127 1.22 16.54 -2.28
CA ASP A 127 -0.14 17.02 -1.94
C ASP A 127 -1.01 17.26 -3.19
N GLY A 128 -0.56 16.76 -4.36
CA GLY A 128 -1.23 16.96 -5.66
C GLY A 128 -1.13 18.37 -6.25
N ARG A 129 -0.59 19.36 -5.52
CA ARG A 129 -0.53 20.78 -5.95
C ARG A 129 0.90 21.31 -6.00
N THR A 130 1.75 20.84 -5.10
CA THR A 130 3.14 21.25 -4.93
C THR A 130 4.02 20.39 -5.83
N THR A 131 4.76 21.05 -6.73
CA THR A 131 5.75 20.36 -7.58
C THR A 131 6.87 19.77 -6.72
N TRP A 132 7.48 18.68 -7.18
CA TRP A 132 8.57 18.00 -6.48
C TRP A 132 9.69 18.97 -6.06
N SER A 133 10.17 19.81 -7.00
CA SER A 133 11.22 20.79 -6.74
C SER A 133 10.85 21.83 -5.68
N LYS A 134 9.55 22.13 -5.52
CA LYS A 134 9.07 23.04 -4.47
C LYS A 134 8.96 22.32 -3.13
N ALA A 135 8.46 21.09 -3.12
CA ALA A 135 8.29 20.30 -1.89
C ALA A 135 9.63 19.98 -1.21
N PHE A 136 10.67 19.69 -1.98
CA PHE A 136 11.99 19.30 -1.47
C PHE A 136 13.05 20.38 -1.65
N ARG A 137 12.64 21.65 -1.79
CA ARG A 137 13.56 22.78 -1.98
C ARG A 137 14.63 22.78 -0.87
N GLY A 138 15.89 22.87 -1.26
CA GLY A 138 17.03 22.84 -0.34
C GLY A 138 17.53 21.45 0.01
N GLN A 139 16.95 20.38 -0.56
CA GLN A 139 17.45 19.01 -0.41
C GLN A 139 18.13 18.55 -1.70
N PRO A 140 19.47 18.70 -1.82
CA PRO A 140 20.20 18.43 -3.06
C PRO A 140 20.12 16.97 -3.48
N GLU A 141 20.03 16.02 -2.55
CA GLU A 141 19.88 14.58 -2.87
C GLU A 141 18.47 14.21 -3.38
N LEU A 142 17.49 15.10 -3.19
CA LEU A 142 16.12 14.87 -3.66
C LEU A 142 15.81 15.65 -4.93
N ILE A 143 16.59 16.67 -5.32
CA ILE A 143 16.34 17.50 -6.50
C ILE A 143 17.47 17.31 -7.53
N PRO A 144 17.16 17.04 -8.82
CA PRO A 144 15.83 16.77 -9.39
C PRO A 144 15.27 15.41 -8.95
N GLN A 145 13.98 15.16 -9.22
CA GLN A 145 13.32 13.90 -8.82
C GLN A 145 14.06 12.64 -9.31
N SER A 146 14.71 12.69 -10.48
CA SER A 146 15.54 11.59 -10.98
C SER A 146 16.66 11.22 -10.00
N ARG A 147 17.30 12.18 -9.34
CA ARG A 147 18.34 11.92 -8.33
C ARG A 147 17.82 11.13 -7.13
N TYR A 148 16.60 11.43 -6.69
CA TYR A 148 15.91 10.65 -5.67
C TYR A 148 15.62 9.21 -6.13
N LEU A 149 15.13 9.05 -7.36
CA LEU A 149 14.87 7.71 -7.93
C LEU A 149 16.16 6.91 -8.01
N ASP A 150 17.25 7.52 -8.48
CA ASP A 150 18.58 6.89 -8.60
C ASP A 150 19.15 6.54 -7.23
N LEU A 151 18.95 7.39 -6.21
CA LEU A 151 19.28 7.08 -4.83
C LEU A 151 18.55 5.82 -4.36
N CYS A 152 17.27 5.65 -4.69
CA CYS A 152 16.53 4.44 -4.31
C CYS A 152 16.95 3.19 -5.11
N ARG A 153 17.20 3.35 -6.41
CA ARG A 153 17.58 2.25 -7.32
C ARG A 153 18.97 1.70 -6.99
N HIS A 154 19.93 2.60 -6.84
CA HIS A 154 21.35 2.24 -6.69
C HIS A 154 21.86 2.30 -5.25
N GLY A 155 21.09 2.88 -4.34
CA GLY A 155 21.33 2.81 -2.90
C GLY A 155 20.78 1.54 -2.26
N GLU A 156 20.36 1.63 -1.01
CA GLU A 156 19.97 0.49 -0.19
C GLU A 156 18.47 0.16 -0.27
N ARG A 157 17.62 1.01 -0.88
CA ARG A 157 16.16 0.77 -0.96
C ARG A 157 15.81 -0.50 -1.73
N PHE A 158 16.26 -0.66 -2.98
CA PHE A 158 15.93 -1.87 -3.76
C PHE A 158 16.58 -3.12 -3.16
N ARG A 159 17.78 -2.99 -2.59
CA ARG A 159 18.44 -4.06 -1.82
C ARG A 159 17.61 -4.47 -0.59
N PHE A 160 17.05 -3.50 0.12
CA PHE A 160 16.15 -3.74 1.25
C PHE A 160 14.90 -4.51 0.81
N LEU A 161 14.27 -4.15 -0.32
CA LEU A 161 13.12 -4.86 -0.86
C LEU A 161 13.48 -6.31 -1.23
N ALA A 162 14.62 -6.53 -1.89
CA ALA A 162 15.10 -7.85 -2.24
C ALA A 162 15.35 -8.72 -1.00
N LYS A 163 16.04 -8.19 0.02
CA LYS A 163 16.26 -8.85 1.32
C LYS A 163 14.95 -9.17 2.02
N THR A 164 13.99 -8.24 2.01
CA THR A 164 12.67 -8.40 2.64
C THR A 164 11.89 -9.51 1.95
N ARG A 165 11.87 -9.54 0.61
CA ARG A 165 11.25 -10.62 -0.18
C ARG A 165 11.91 -11.97 0.10
N ALA A 166 13.24 -12.03 0.13
CA ALA A 166 13.97 -13.27 0.43
C ALA A 166 13.67 -13.80 1.84
N ARG A 167 13.52 -12.91 2.83
CA ARG A 167 13.18 -13.26 4.21
C ARG A 167 11.76 -13.83 4.34
N TRP A 168 10.79 -13.18 3.72
CA TRP A 168 9.38 -13.49 3.94
C TRP A 168 8.76 -14.43 2.91
N ARG A 169 9.37 -14.54 1.71
CA ARG A 169 9.01 -15.46 0.64
C ARG A 169 7.51 -15.48 0.30
N PRO A 170 6.93 -14.33 -0.12
CA PRO A 170 5.55 -14.32 -0.58
C PRO A 170 5.35 -15.26 -1.77
N LYS A 171 4.16 -15.83 -1.91
CA LYS A 171 3.80 -16.66 -3.08
C LYS A 171 3.62 -15.78 -4.32
N VAL A 172 2.99 -14.62 -4.14
CA VAL A 172 2.67 -13.69 -5.23
C VAL A 172 3.04 -12.26 -4.84
N VAL A 173 3.62 -11.51 -5.78
CA VAL A 173 3.82 -10.06 -5.69
C VAL A 173 3.08 -9.39 -6.85
N ILE A 174 2.05 -8.62 -6.53
CA ILE A 174 1.24 -7.86 -7.48
C ILE A 174 1.88 -6.47 -7.64
N CYS A 175 2.35 -6.15 -8.83
CA CYS A 175 2.95 -4.87 -9.18
C CYS A 175 1.93 -4.00 -9.92
N LEU A 176 1.48 -2.94 -9.26
CA LEU A 176 0.38 -2.09 -9.77
C LEU A 176 0.89 -1.08 -10.81
N SER A 177 0.12 -0.88 -11.89
CA SER A 177 0.46 0.01 -13.01
C SER A 177 1.61 -0.49 -13.89
N HIS A 178 1.25 -1.24 -14.93
CA HIS A 178 2.15 -1.71 -15.99
C HIS A 178 2.98 -0.61 -16.66
N ARG A 179 2.57 0.67 -16.55
CA ARG A 179 3.33 1.82 -17.06
C ARG A 179 4.71 1.96 -16.39
N HIS A 180 4.90 1.35 -15.23
CA HIS A 180 6.14 1.36 -14.47
C HIS A 180 6.79 -0.02 -14.42
N ALA A 181 6.51 -0.89 -15.39
CA ALA A 181 7.01 -2.27 -15.43
C ALA A 181 8.54 -2.35 -15.25
N ASP A 182 9.29 -1.46 -15.90
CA ASP A 182 10.76 -1.48 -15.86
C ASP A 182 11.30 -1.26 -14.44
N GLU A 183 10.65 -0.41 -13.64
CA GLU A 183 11.05 -0.17 -12.24
C GLU A 183 10.83 -1.40 -11.37
N TYR A 184 9.75 -2.16 -11.61
CA TYR A 184 9.50 -3.43 -10.94
C TYR A 184 10.50 -4.52 -11.37
N ILE A 185 10.80 -4.59 -12.67
CA ILE A 185 11.76 -5.53 -13.24
C ILE A 185 13.15 -5.29 -12.65
N GLU A 186 13.56 -4.03 -12.52
CA GLU A 186 14.81 -3.64 -11.87
C GLU A 186 14.80 -3.98 -10.38
N ALA A 187 13.79 -3.51 -9.63
CA ALA A 187 13.72 -3.65 -8.18
C ALA A 187 13.73 -5.10 -7.69
N PHE A 188 13.11 -6.00 -8.45
CA PHE A 188 13.04 -7.43 -8.11
C PHE A 188 14.01 -8.29 -8.91
N SER A 189 14.88 -7.67 -9.73
CA SER A 189 15.87 -8.34 -10.58
C SER A 189 15.24 -9.44 -11.44
N LEU A 190 14.18 -9.07 -12.16
CA LEU A 190 13.43 -9.92 -13.09
C LEU A 190 13.97 -9.84 -14.53
N GLY A 191 14.93 -8.95 -14.79
CA GLY A 191 15.56 -8.80 -16.09
C GLY A 191 16.20 -10.11 -16.56
N GLY A 192 16.02 -10.44 -17.84
CA GLY A 192 16.53 -11.68 -18.43
C GLY A 192 15.69 -12.93 -18.13
N LEU A 193 14.66 -12.84 -17.28
CA LEU A 193 13.72 -13.95 -17.09
C LEU A 193 12.69 -14.01 -18.23
N ALA A 194 12.29 -15.23 -18.60
CA ALA A 194 11.14 -15.43 -19.47
C ALA A 194 9.89 -14.88 -18.79
N SER A 195 9.07 -14.15 -19.55
CA SER A 195 7.78 -13.66 -19.07
C SER A 195 6.62 -14.31 -19.79
N GLU A 196 5.58 -14.66 -19.06
CA GLU A 196 4.30 -15.12 -19.59
C GLU A 196 3.32 -13.94 -19.66
N GLU A 197 2.53 -13.85 -20.73
CA GLU A 197 1.40 -12.93 -20.80
C GLU A 197 0.10 -13.68 -20.51
N HIS A 198 -0.74 -13.11 -19.64
CA HIS A 198 -2.08 -13.61 -19.39
C HIS A 198 -3.12 -12.53 -19.67
N ALA A 199 -4.15 -12.87 -20.44
CA ALA A 199 -5.24 -11.96 -20.78
C ALA A 199 -6.44 -12.19 -19.85
N LEU A 200 -6.76 -11.19 -19.02
CA LEU A 200 -8.05 -11.10 -18.35
C LEU A 200 -9.08 -10.57 -19.34
N GLN A 201 -10.01 -11.42 -19.78
CA GLN A 201 -11.10 -11.04 -20.68
C GLN A 201 -12.46 -11.48 -20.14
N PRO A 202 -12.91 -10.93 -19.00
CA PRO A 202 -14.24 -11.25 -18.46
C PRO A 202 -15.35 -10.35 -19.05
N ALA A 203 -14.99 -9.37 -19.89
CA ALA A 203 -15.88 -8.44 -20.60
C ALA A 203 -15.17 -7.93 -21.88
N ASP A 204 -15.73 -6.93 -22.57
CA ASP A 204 -15.26 -6.44 -23.88
C ASP A 204 -13.83 -5.88 -23.90
N GLN A 205 -13.27 -5.51 -22.74
CA GLN A 205 -11.92 -4.96 -22.62
C GLN A 205 -10.93 -5.97 -22.04
N VAL A 206 -10.00 -6.42 -22.87
CA VAL A 206 -8.87 -7.27 -22.45
C VAL A 206 -7.90 -6.47 -21.59
N ARG A 207 -7.54 -7.02 -20.43
CA ARG A 207 -6.45 -6.53 -19.58
C ARG A 207 -5.32 -7.55 -19.55
N ARG A 208 -4.12 -7.15 -19.98
CA ARG A 208 -2.95 -8.02 -19.99
C ARG A 208 -2.20 -7.94 -18.68
N LEU A 209 -1.81 -9.11 -18.18
CA LEU A 209 -0.92 -9.30 -17.06
C LEU A 209 0.40 -9.83 -17.60
N ARG A 210 1.52 -9.35 -17.05
CA ARG A 210 2.84 -9.91 -17.34
C ARG A 210 3.36 -10.62 -16.11
N LEU A 211 3.72 -11.88 -16.28
CA LEU A 211 4.10 -12.77 -15.20
C LEU A 211 5.59 -13.11 -15.26
N PHE A 212 6.19 -13.20 -14.09
CA PHE A 212 7.55 -13.70 -13.89
C PHE A 212 7.55 -14.64 -12.69
N THR A 213 8.32 -15.72 -12.75
CA THR A 213 8.50 -16.64 -11.62
C THR A 213 9.97 -16.76 -11.27
N LYS A 214 10.29 -16.59 -9.99
CA LYS A 214 11.66 -16.67 -9.46
C LYS A 214 11.64 -17.08 -8.00
N ASP A 215 12.46 -18.05 -7.62
CA ASP A 215 12.63 -18.53 -6.23
C ASP A 215 11.31 -18.95 -5.52
N GLY A 216 10.32 -19.44 -6.29
CA GLY A 216 9.01 -19.83 -5.76
C GLY A 216 8.02 -18.68 -5.54
N THR A 217 8.38 -17.45 -5.93
CA THR A 217 7.48 -16.28 -5.96
C THR A 217 7.07 -16.00 -7.40
N THR A 218 5.79 -15.62 -7.60
CA THR A 218 5.28 -15.14 -8.89
C THR A 218 5.03 -13.64 -8.83
N TRP A 219 5.65 -12.88 -9.71
CA TRP A 219 5.35 -11.46 -9.90
C TRP A 219 4.30 -11.31 -10.98
N ILE A 220 3.31 -10.47 -10.73
CA ILE A 220 2.24 -10.14 -11.67
C ILE A 220 2.27 -8.62 -11.86
N ILE A 221 2.75 -8.17 -13.02
CA ILE A 221 2.64 -6.76 -13.41
C ILE A 221 1.28 -6.58 -14.08
N CYS A 222 0.43 -5.75 -13.49
CA CYS A 222 -0.95 -5.53 -13.94
C CYS A 222 -1.25 -4.04 -14.16
N PRO A 223 -2.37 -3.70 -14.83
CA PRO A 223 -2.85 -2.32 -14.86
C PRO A 223 -3.09 -1.77 -13.45
N ALA A 224 -3.12 -0.45 -13.31
CA ALA A 224 -3.45 0.17 -12.03
C ALA A 224 -4.83 -0.28 -11.54
N ILE A 225 -5.02 -0.33 -10.22
CA ILE A 225 -6.34 -0.52 -9.61
C ILE A 225 -6.91 0.90 -9.41
N GLY A 226 -7.92 1.27 -10.19
CA GLY A 226 -8.39 2.66 -10.25
C GLY A 226 -7.94 3.45 -11.50
N GLY A 227 -8.62 4.57 -11.73
CA GLY A 227 -8.37 5.46 -12.86
C GLY A 227 -8.94 4.97 -14.20
N SER A 228 -8.95 5.85 -15.20
CA SER A 228 -9.59 5.59 -16.51
C SER A 228 -8.94 4.45 -17.32
N ALA A 229 -7.66 4.18 -17.08
CA ALA A 229 -6.90 3.10 -17.74
C ALA A 229 -6.68 1.86 -16.85
N GLY A 230 -7.28 1.84 -15.65
CA GLY A 230 -7.10 0.77 -14.68
C GLY A 230 -8.09 -0.39 -14.79
N MET A 231 -7.97 -1.32 -13.85
CA MET A 231 -9.00 -2.30 -13.52
C MET A 231 -9.93 -1.66 -12.49
N THR A 232 -11.13 -1.29 -12.92
CA THR A 232 -12.12 -0.59 -12.08
C THR A 232 -13.48 -1.26 -12.08
N SER A 233 -13.80 -2.06 -13.09
CA SER A 233 -15.06 -2.78 -13.11
C SER A 233 -15.02 -3.98 -12.18
N GLN A 234 -16.17 -4.26 -11.57
CA GLN A 234 -16.36 -5.39 -10.67
C GLN A 234 -15.92 -6.71 -11.32
N VAL A 235 -16.36 -6.93 -12.55
CA VAL A 235 -16.08 -8.13 -13.35
C VAL A 235 -14.57 -8.31 -13.61
N GLN A 236 -13.82 -7.22 -13.83
CA GLN A 236 -12.36 -7.28 -13.98
C GLN A 236 -11.65 -7.61 -12.66
N LEU A 237 -12.08 -7.01 -11.55
CA LEU A 237 -11.52 -7.27 -10.22
C LEU A 237 -11.78 -8.72 -9.79
N ASP A 238 -12.99 -9.24 -10.03
CA ASP A 238 -13.38 -10.61 -9.71
C ASP A 238 -12.59 -11.61 -10.58
N ALA A 239 -12.41 -11.33 -11.87
CA ALA A 239 -11.58 -12.17 -12.75
C ALA A 239 -10.12 -12.18 -12.34
N PHE A 240 -9.57 -11.02 -11.95
CA PHE A 240 -8.21 -10.95 -11.44
C PHE A 240 -8.06 -11.71 -10.11
N GLY A 241 -9.06 -11.60 -9.23
CA GLY A 241 -9.13 -12.37 -7.99
C GLY A 241 -9.15 -13.88 -8.24
N LYS A 242 -9.99 -14.38 -9.15
CA LYS A 242 -9.99 -15.81 -9.54
C LYS A 242 -8.62 -16.24 -10.08
N PHE A 243 -8.02 -15.43 -10.97
CA PHE A 243 -6.67 -15.70 -11.47
C PHE A 243 -5.62 -15.81 -10.37
N LEU A 244 -5.71 -14.94 -9.37
CA LEU A 244 -4.86 -14.97 -8.19
C LEU A 244 -5.14 -16.22 -7.33
N GLY A 245 -6.41 -16.55 -7.11
CA GLY A 245 -6.85 -17.68 -6.30
C GLY A 245 -6.36 -19.04 -6.80
N MET A 246 -6.21 -19.21 -8.12
CA MET A 246 -5.59 -20.41 -8.72
C MET A 246 -4.13 -20.65 -8.26
N ARG A 247 -3.46 -19.63 -7.69
CA ARG A 247 -2.08 -19.70 -7.18
C ARG A 247 -2.00 -19.74 -5.65
N LEU A 248 -3.15 -19.73 -4.99
CA LEU A 248 -3.26 -19.75 -3.54
C LEU A 248 -3.84 -21.09 -3.10
N ALA A 249 -3.56 -21.47 -1.86
CA ALA A 249 -4.08 -22.65 -1.22
C ALA A 249 -5.12 -22.26 -0.16
N GLU A 250 -5.99 -23.18 0.22
CA GLU A 250 -6.97 -22.95 1.30
C GLU A 250 -6.30 -22.46 2.60
N SER A 251 -5.11 -22.99 2.91
CA SER A 251 -4.32 -22.62 4.09
C SER A 251 -3.92 -21.14 4.13
N ASP A 252 -3.86 -20.48 2.98
CA ASP A 252 -3.54 -19.04 2.87
C ASP A 252 -4.65 -18.16 3.46
N PHE A 253 -5.86 -18.71 3.57
CA PHE A 253 -7.05 -18.03 4.10
C PHE A 253 -7.48 -18.56 5.47
N LYS A 254 -6.63 -19.32 6.16
CA LYS A 254 -6.94 -19.87 7.49
C LYS A 254 -7.40 -18.81 8.50
N HIS A 255 -6.82 -17.62 8.43
CA HIS A 255 -7.17 -16.49 9.30
C HIS A 255 -8.63 -16.05 9.13
N CYS A 256 -9.25 -16.23 7.95
CA CYS A 256 -10.66 -15.92 7.75
C CYS A 256 -11.53 -16.87 8.59
N ALA A 257 -11.27 -18.18 8.51
CA ALA A 257 -12.01 -19.18 9.27
C ALA A 257 -11.84 -19.01 10.79
N GLU A 258 -10.63 -18.67 11.25
CA GLU A 258 -10.37 -18.37 12.66
C GLU A 258 -11.17 -17.14 13.14
N LEU A 259 -11.32 -16.10 12.32
CA LEU A 259 -12.08 -14.89 12.66
C LEU A 259 -13.60 -15.06 12.56
N ASP A 260 -14.08 -15.91 11.65
CA ASP A 260 -15.51 -16.18 11.50
C ASP A 260 -16.01 -17.03 12.69
N ALA A 261 -15.23 -18.01 13.14
CA ALA A 261 -15.60 -18.90 14.26
C ALA A 261 -15.69 -18.21 15.63
N VAL A 262 -14.91 -17.14 15.87
CA VAL A 262 -14.95 -16.37 17.14
C VAL A 262 -16.28 -15.62 17.29
N ASP A 263 -16.89 -15.21 16.18
CA ASP A 263 -18.09 -14.38 16.16
C ASP A 263 -19.36 -15.25 16.27
N ASP A 264 -19.37 -16.41 15.62
CA ASP A 264 -20.46 -17.39 15.73
C ASP A 264 -20.55 -18.05 17.13
N GLY A 265 -19.47 -17.96 17.93
CA GLY A 265 -19.38 -18.53 19.28
C GLY A 265 -19.60 -17.55 20.44
N ALA A 266 -19.78 -16.25 20.19
CA ALA A 266 -19.87 -15.25 21.26
C ALA A 266 -21.28 -14.66 21.40
N PRO A 267 -22.05 -14.94 22.48
CA PRO A 267 -23.13 -14.05 22.86
C PRO A 267 -22.50 -12.72 23.27
N ALA A 268 -23.00 -11.62 22.72
CA ALA A 268 -22.50 -10.25 22.91
C ALA A 268 -22.24 -9.93 24.40
N ARG A 269 -21.01 -10.17 24.86
CA ARG A 269 -20.49 -9.55 26.07
C ARG A 269 -19.90 -8.24 25.63
N ALA A 270 -20.60 -7.15 25.96
CA ALA A 270 -20.04 -5.82 25.92
C ALA A 270 -18.73 -5.83 26.73
N GLU A 271 -17.60 -5.91 26.03
CA GLU A 271 -16.31 -5.58 26.61
C GLU A 271 -16.40 -4.14 27.09
N ARG A 272 -16.49 -3.99 28.41
CA ARG A 272 -16.35 -2.69 29.06
C ARG A 272 -14.96 -2.18 28.69
N LEU A 273 -14.92 -1.18 27.81
CA LEU A 273 -13.75 -0.32 27.65
C LEU A 273 -13.27 0.10 29.04
N PRO A 274 -11.97 0.02 29.34
CA PRO A 274 -11.46 0.49 30.63
C PRO A 274 -11.83 1.97 30.80
N GLU A 275 -12.43 2.26 31.95
CA GLU A 275 -12.84 3.59 32.36
C GLU A 275 -11.70 4.59 32.17
N ARG A 276 -12.07 5.81 31.77
CA ARG A 276 -11.16 6.95 31.64
C ARG A 276 -10.30 7.03 32.91
N CYS A 277 -8.99 6.88 32.74
CA CYS A 277 -8.05 7.18 33.80
C CYS A 277 -8.23 8.66 34.17
N GLU A 278 -8.82 8.90 35.33
CA GLU A 278 -9.03 10.23 35.86
C GLU A 278 -7.70 10.96 35.94
N THR A 279 -7.68 12.14 35.34
CA THR A 279 -6.54 13.03 35.35
C THR A 279 -6.36 13.52 36.77
N ARG A 280 -5.31 13.02 37.43
CA ARG A 280 -4.84 13.51 38.73
C ARG A 280 -4.57 15.01 38.59
N ARG A 281 -5.49 15.83 39.13
CA ARG A 281 -5.35 17.29 39.23
C ARG A 281 -4.06 17.60 39.99
N LEU A 282 -3.17 18.36 39.36
CA LEU A 282 -2.18 19.18 40.05
C LEU A 282 -2.61 20.64 39.96
N PRO A 283 -2.29 21.48 40.97
CA PRO A 283 -2.89 22.80 41.11
C PRO A 283 -2.42 23.78 40.03
N ALA A 284 -3.32 24.71 39.73
CA ALA A 284 -3.13 25.81 38.81
C ALA A 284 -2.02 26.76 39.26
N GLU A 285 -1.11 27.11 38.36
CA GLU A 285 -0.54 28.45 38.31
C GLU A 285 -0.60 29.01 36.89
N ALA A 286 -0.81 30.32 36.86
CA ALA A 286 -1.47 31.06 35.80
C ALA A 286 -0.51 31.54 34.70
N GLY A 287 -1.05 31.76 33.50
CA GLY A 287 -0.46 32.73 32.56
C GLY A 287 -0.62 32.44 31.07
N GLY A 288 -1.63 33.06 30.45
CA GLY A 288 -1.51 33.56 29.06
C GLY A 288 -1.89 32.62 27.92
N SER A 289 -3.18 32.52 27.61
CA SER A 289 -3.70 31.89 26.39
C SER A 289 -3.53 32.78 25.15
N ARG A 290 -2.92 32.25 24.10
CA ARG A 290 -3.26 32.56 22.69
C ARG A 290 -3.57 31.23 21.99
N PRO A 291 -4.70 31.11 21.25
CA PRO A 291 -5.02 29.85 20.58
C PRO A 291 -4.17 29.72 19.30
N VAL A 292 -3.33 28.69 19.24
CA VAL A 292 -2.74 28.23 17.98
C VAL A 292 -3.74 27.33 17.28
N GLU A 293 -4.18 27.80 16.12
CA GLU A 293 -5.07 27.16 15.17
C GLU A 293 -4.48 25.81 14.73
N ARG A 294 -5.17 24.70 15.06
CA ARG A 294 -4.82 23.36 14.55
C ARG A 294 -5.21 23.27 13.08
N VAL A 295 -4.22 23.32 12.20
CA VAL A 295 -4.37 22.97 10.79
C VAL A 295 -4.71 21.48 10.67
N ARG A 296 -5.91 21.17 10.16
CA ARG A 296 -6.33 19.82 9.77
C ARG A 296 -5.69 19.45 8.43
N PRO A 297 -5.22 18.21 8.23
CA PRO A 297 -4.92 17.69 6.91
C PRO A 297 -6.24 17.55 6.13
N MET A 298 -6.37 18.27 5.02
CA MET A 298 -7.49 18.16 4.09
C MET A 298 -7.06 17.22 2.96
N PHE A 299 -7.72 16.07 2.84
CA PHE A 299 -7.55 15.16 1.70
C PHE A 299 -8.14 15.80 0.45
N PRO A 300 -7.43 15.86 -0.70
CA PRO A 300 -8.07 16.24 -1.94
C PRO A 300 -8.97 15.09 -2.43
N ALA A 301 -10.24 15.42 -2.69
CA ALA A 301 -11.10 14.60 -3.52
C ALA A 301 -10.46 14.48 -4.92
N ASN A 302 -10.41 13.26 -5.45
CA ASN A 302 -9.93 13.01 -6.81
C ASN A 302 -10.84 13.73 -7.83
N GLU A 303 -10.37 14.86 -8.36
CA GLU A 303 -10.86 15.41 -9.63
C GLU A 303 -10.09 14.80 -10.81
N PRO A 304 -10.73 14.60 -11.97
CA PRO A 304 -10.14 13.91 -13.10
C PRO A 304 -9.04 14.76 -13.75
N ALA A 305 -7.90 14.12 -14.01
CA ALA A 305 -6.79 14.71 -14.75
C ALA A 305 -7.27 15.18 -16.14
N ARG A 306 -7.23 16.49 -16.38
CA ARG A 306 -7.29 17.06 -17.74
C ARG A 306 -6.02 16.66 -18.48
N ALA A 307 -6.19 15.91 -19.56
CA ALA A 307 -5.13 15.66 -20.53
C ALA A 307 -4.76 16.98 -21.24
N GLY A 308 -3.53 17.46 -21.02
CA GLY A 308 -2.93 18.48 -21.85
C GLY A 308 -2.13 17.80 -22.95
N ASN A 309 -2.58 17.94 -24.19
CA ASN A 309 -1.84 17.56 -25.39
C ASN A 309 -0.54 18.34 -25.45
N CYS A 310 0.61 17.66 -25.52
CA CYS A 310 1.83 18.22 -26.08
C CYS A 310 1.88 17.78 -27.54
N GLU A 311 1.51 18.69 -28.43
CA GLU A 311 1.81 18.57 -29.85
C GLU A 311 3.32 18.67 -30.06
N SER A 312 3.77 17.81 -30.96
CA SER A 312 5.13 17.72 -31.48
C SER A 312 5.40 18.92 -32.37
N LEU A 313 6.55 19.58 -32.20
CA LEU A 313 7.20 20.31 -33.28
C LEU A 313 8.69 19.98 -33.28
N VAL A 314 9.16 19.85 -34.51
CA VAL A 314 10.48 19.45 -35.02
C VAL A 314 11.65 20.16 -34.34
#